data_AF-A0A4Q7N308-F1
#
_entry.id   AF-A0A4Q7N308-F1
#
_cell.length_a   1.000
_cell.length_b   1.000
_cell.length_c   1.000
_cell.angle_alpha   90.00
_cell.angle_beta   90.00
_cell.angle_gamma   90.00
#
_symmetry.space_group_name_H-M   'P 1'
#
loop_
_entity.id
_entity.type
_entity.pdbx_description
1 polymer ?
#
loop_
_entity_poly.entity_id
_entity_poly.type
_entity_poly.pdbx_seq_one_letter_code
_entity_poly.pdbx_strand_id
1 'polypeptide(L)'
;MISRNLHPGKIIFVHFLLISVFLACNNEPQSSGNKTSGNNSAQADPVGKKEPDVPELSTEQYVTNLVNRREAIKKQLHGISHAAAVQLYQSLVLYMDTVITGITKNEGNWLVEYVNYYDEKKKDIVLPVTIQSRVDLLATAGLEPWPIGEGMTDLRTVPRFYTDIFKSSLPADYRQFLGIRADEDTILYSADAGIIIPLEMVGIRVLNWERFLANFPNSVFWGEARDHFQRYLRDYLLGEDNTPSFSEIDDIKSLLPDNRKEYLLFLERYGNTTAAGTVRWFIEKLENEKSLPEFKRKLHREIDLLYSTEIASSVGETVLLPETIEKLTKPVYDTVPLKIEMGNDVTEEVNRALDTVLYLQQDNNLYSFAVFTNRGESGGAPFSGWCDVWAFKYSNGNWQLIDYRLHAGGGGMYGNSGYFDKLVRMGDNAAGIVITGGITHMGSSISWDDIIPFSGEKLQTPVDIVTNDAYENHEGLVRANETKWFFRKKAAAGWYDLVIIPVSRIYHVLPLERVVVTGVNGKYQVPEKFLDRGI
;
A
#
# COMPACT_ATOMS: atom_id res chain seq x y z
N MET A 1 -21.10 -38.97 52.40
CA MET A 1 -20.51 -37.98 53.32
C MET A 1 -20.59 -36.64 52.60
N ILE A 2 -21.67 -35.88 52.80
CA ILE A 2 -21.78 -34.78 53.80
C ILE A 2 -20.74 -33.67 53.51
N SER A 3 -21.01 -32.38 53.36
CA SER A 3 -22.20 -31.54 53.15
C SER A 3 -21.72 -30.08 53.14
N ARG A 4 -22.34 -29.24 52.30
CA ARG A 4 -22.95 -27.93 52.64
C ARG A 4 -22.17 -26.80 53.36
N ASN A 5 -22.17 -25.65 52.68
CA ASN A 5 -22.86 -24.39 53.04
C ASN A 5 -22.25 -23.31 53.98
N LEU A 6 -22.48 -22.07 53.51
CA LEU A 6 -23.01 -20.86 54.18
C LEU A 6 -22.06 -19.84 54.86
N HIS A 7 -22.19 -18.58 54.38
CA HIS A 7 -21.91 -17.24 54.96
C HIS A 7 -22.51 -17.01 56.38
N PRO A 8 -22.56 -15.79 57.03
CA PRO A 8 -22.10 -14.40 56.73
C PRO A 8 -21.55 -13.58 57.95
N GLY A 9 -21.25 -12.28 57.74
CA GLY A 9 -21.28 -11.18 58.75
C GLY A 9 -19.96 -10.39 58.86
N LYS A 10 -19.86 -9.06 58.94
CA LYS A 10 -20.74 -7.91 59.27
C LYS A 10 -20.14 -6.64 58.61
N ILE A 11 -20.89 -5.78 57.90
CA ILE A 11 -21.64 -4.55 58.33
C ILE A 11 -20.76 -3.36 58.78
N ILE A 12 -20.91 -2.22 58.07
CA ILE A 12 -21.12 -0.80 58.47
C ILE A 12 -21.04 0.02 57.14
N PHE A 13 -22.13 0.41 56.43
CA PHE A 13 -23.09 1.53 56.61
C PHE A 13 -22.42 2.88 56.95
N VAL A 14 -22.52 3.97 56.18
CA VAL A 14 -23.64 4.92 55.98
C VAL A 14 -23.13 5.94 54.91
N HIS A 15 -23.69 6.11 53.71
CA HIS A 15 -24.94 6.79 53.27
C HIS A 15 -24.83 8.31 52.99
N PHE A 16 -25.09 8.65 51.70
CA PHE A 16 -25.82 9.82 51.15
C PHE A 16 -25.25 11.26 51.33
N LEU A 17 -25.53 12.27 50.49
CA LEU A 17 -26.56 12.49 49.47
C LEU A 17 -26.05 13.55 48.46
N LEU A 18 -26.65 13.54 47.26
CA LEU A 18 -26.61 14.59 46.23
C LEU A 18 -26.88 16.01 46.77
N ILE A 19 -26.47 17.05 46.02
CA ILE A 19 -27.34 18.15 45.54
C ILE A 19 -26.63 18.90 44.39
N SER A 20 -27.39 19.13 43.34
CA SER A 20 -27.12 19.95 42.14
C SER A 20 -27.28 21.45 42.43
N VAL A 21 -26.72 22.31 41.55
CA VAL A 21 -27.36 23.49 40.90
C VAL A 21 -26.30 24.50 40.39
N PHE A 22 -26.67 25.10 39.26
CA PHE A 22 -26.01 26.00 38.32
C PHE A 22 -25.68 27.45 38.78
N LEU A 23 -24.89 28.11 37.91
CA LEU A 23 -24.82 29.55 37.56
C LEU A 23 -24.21 30.48 38.63
N ALA A 24 -23.48 31.56 38.34
CA ALA A 24 -22.81 32.14 37.17
C ALA A 24 -22.16 33.47 37.65
N CYS A 25 -21.46 34.13 36.72
CA CYS A 25 -21.18 35.58 36.65
C CYS A 25 -19.86 36.12 37.24
N ASN A 26 -18.95 36.35 36.29
CA ASN A 26 -18.46 37.65 35.81
C ASN A 26 -17.45 38.50 36.61
N ASN A 27 -16.32 38.69 35.89
CA ASN A 27 -15.67 39.95 35.50
C ASN A 27 -14.68 40.62 36.48
N GLU A 28 -13.39 40.36 36.21
CA GLU A 28 -12.34 41.30 35.71
C GLU A 28 -12.05 42.65 36.43
N PRO A 29 -10.90 43.35 36.22
CA PRO A 29 -9.62 42.95 35.57
C PRO A 29 -8.32 43.52 36.23
N GLN A 30 -7.18 43.22 35.58
CA GLN A 30 -5.91 43.99 35.47
C GLN A 30 -4.66 43.63 36.30
N SER A 31 -3.75 42.95 35.58
CA SER A 31 -2.32 43.24 35.34
C SER A 31 -1.36 43.51 36.49
N SER A 32 -0.29 42.70 36.57
CA SER A 32 1.11 43.15 36.39
C SER A 32 2.11 41.99 36.54
N GLY A 33 3.19 42.05 35.76
CA GLY A 33 4.49 41.53 36.20
C GLY A 33 4.93 40.17 35.65
N ASN A 34 5.66 40.20 34.53
CA ASN A 34 6.57 39.14 34.09
C ASN A 34 7.54 38.70 35.20
N LYS A 35 7.70 37.38 35.37
CA LYS A 35 9.01 36.74 35.64
C LYS A 35 9.01 35.31 35.10
N THR A 36 9.97 35.08 34.22
CA THR A 36 10.37 33.84 33.56
C THR A 36 10.82 32.77 34.54
N SER A 37 10.46 31.51 34.26
CA SER A 37 11.31 30.35 34.52
C SER A 37 10.98 29.28 33.48
N GLY A 38 11.96 28.96 32.64
CA GLY A 38 11.85 27.97 31.58
C GLY A 38 11.76 26.55 32.11
N ASN A 39 11.09 25.71 31.34
CA ASN A 39 11.31 24.28 31.32
C ASN A 39 11.32 23.84 29.85
N ASN A 40 12.52 23.51 29.36
CA ASN A 40 12.70 22.89 28.05
C ASN A 40 12.30 21.42 28.15
N SER A 41 11.08 21.10 27.73
CA SER A 41 10.72 19.78 27.23
C SER A 41 10.12 19.97 25.84
N ALA A 42 10.91 19.74 24.80
CA ALA A 42 10.39 19.72 23.44
C ALA A 42 9.51 18.46 23.31
N GLN A 43 8.20 18.66 23.49
CA GLN A 43 7.15 17.71 23.17
C GLN A 43 7.21 17.39 21.67
N ALA A 44 7.02 16.11 21.34
CA ALA A 44 6.66 15.71 20.00
C ALA A 44 5.21 16.16 19.77
N ASP A 45 4.99 16.95 18.72
CA ASP A 45 3.65 17.42 18.33
C ASP A 45 2.79 16.25 17.82
N PRO A 46 1.49 16.24 18.14
CA PRO A 46 0.56 15.22 17.65
C PRO A 46 0.22 15.46 16.18
N VAL A 47 0.20 14.36 15.42
CA VAL A 47 -0.24 14.31 14.02
C VAL A 47 -1.74 14.62 13.95
N GLY A 48 -2.11 15.75 13.34
CA GLY A 48 -3.50 16.13 13.12
C GLY A 48 -3.71 17.46 12.39
N LYS A 49 -4.06 17.36 11.10
CA LYS A 49 -4.79 18.32 10.24
C LYS A 49 -4.34 19.81 10.24
N LYS A 50 -3.42 20.12 9.34
CA LYS A 50 -3.31 21.35 8.52
C LYS A 50 -2.34 21.04 7.37
N GLU A 51 -2.38 21.81 6.29
CA GLU A 51 -1.46 21.70 5.14
C GLU A 51 -0.04 21.30 5.60
N PRO A 52 0.71 20.44 4.89
CA PRO A 52 2.13 20.67 4.82
C PRO A 52 2.30 21.97 4.02
N ASP A 53 2.22 23.10 4.72
CA ASP A 53 2.58 24.40 4.18
C ASP A 53 4.03 24.27 3.74
N VAL A 54 4.26 24.08 2.43
CA VAL A 54 5.61 24.05 1.87
C VAL A 54 6.10 25.48 1.95
N PRO A 55 6.98 25.82 2.92
CA PRO A 55 7.22 27.22 3.22
C PRO A 55 7.82 27.91 2.00
N GLU A 56 7.36 29.11 1.66
CA GLU A 56 7.96 29.87 0.56
C GLU A 56 9.39 30.31 0.93
N LEU A 57 10.37 29.46 0.61
CA LEU A 57 11.79 29.65 0.91
C LEU A 57 12.59 29.62 -0.40
N SER A 58 13.70 30.35 -0.42
CA SER A 58 14.68 30.23 -1.50
C SER A 58 15.39 28.87 -1.43
N THR A 59 15.97 28.43 -2.55
CA THR A 59 16.77 27.20 -2.61
C THR A 59 17.92 27.20 -1.59
N GLU A 60 18.58 28.34 -1.38
CA GLU A 60 19.66 28.49 -0.40
C GLU A 60 19.15 28.28 1.03
N GLN A 61 17.94 28.76 1.34
CA GLN A 61 17.31 28.56 2.64
C GLN A 61 16.93 27.09 2.84
N TYR A 62 16.36 26.42 1.83
CA TYR A 62 16.10 24.99 1.87
C TYR A 62 17.37 24.16 2.11
N VAL A 63 18.42 24.44 1.34
CA VAL A 63 19.74 23.79 1.48
C VAL A 63 20.31 24.01 2.88
N THR A 64 20.32 25.26 3.36
CA THR A 64 20.84 25.61 4.69
C THR A 64 20.07 24.89 5.80
N ASN A 65 18.73 24.89 5.72
CA ASN A 65 17.87 24.23 6.71
C ASN A 65 18.09 22.72 6.71
N LEU A 66 18.21 22.09 5.54
CA LEU A 66 18.49 20.66 5.43
C LEU A 66 19.85 20.30 6.03
N VAL A 67 20.92 21.05 5.69
CA VAL A 67 22.26 20.83 6.25
C VAL A 67 22.24 20.96 7.78
N ASN A 68 21.63 22.02 8.32
CA ASN A 68 21.51 22.23 9.76
C ASN A 68 20.74 21.09 10.44
N ARG A 69 19.66 20.62 9.82
CA ARG A 69 18.85 19.52 10.34
C ARG A 69 19.62 18.20 10.36
N ARG A 70 20.37 17.88 9.29
CA ARG A 70 21.24 16.70 9.23
C ARG A 70 22.31 16.73 10.32
N GLU A 71 22.96 17.87 10.53
CA GLU A 71 23.95 18.03 11.60
C GLU A 71 23.33 17.94 13.01
N ALA A 72 22.13 18.48 13.21
CA ALA A 72 21.39 18.35 14.45
C ALA A 72 21.00 16.89 14.75
N ILE A 73 20.58 16.13 13.72
CA ILE A 73 20.29 14.69 13.84
C ILE A 73 21.57 13.94 14.20
N LYS A 74 22.67 14.13 13.47
CA LYS A 74 23.95 13.44 13.74
C LYS A 74 24.39 13.60 15.21
N LYS A 75 24.25 14.80 15.78
CA LYS A 75 24.55 15.08 17.19
C LYS A 75 23.64 14.31 18.15
N GLN A 76 22.37 14.13 17.81
CA GLN A 76 21.38 13.40 18.62
C GLN A 76 21.54 11.87 18.52
N LEU A 77 22.16 11.32 17.47
CA LEU A 77 22.29 9.88 17.29
C LEU A 77 23.17 9.17 18.33
N HIS A 78 23.96 9.91 19.09
CA HIS A 78 24.85 9.33 20.09
C HIS A 78 24.08 8.86 21.33
N GLY A 79 24.11 7.54 21.59
CA GLY A 79 23.57 6.94 22.81
C GLY A 79 22.04 6.79 22.85
N ILE A 80 21.33 7.10 21.76
CA ILE A 80 19.88 6.89 21.68
C ILE A 80 19.52 5.46 21.31
N SER A 81 18.28 5.07 21.59
CA SER A 81 17.75 3.76 21.20
C SER A 81 17.50 3.68 19.69
N HIS A 82 17.44 2.45 19.15
CA HIS A 82 17.02 2.22 17.77
C HIS A 82 15.64 2.83 17.46
N ALA A 83 14.69 2.76 18.41
CA ALA A 83 13.36 3.34 18.24
C ALA A 83 13.42 4.87 18.09
N ALA A 84 14.22 5.55 18.92
CA ALA A 84 14.42 7.00 18.80
C ALA A 84 15.15 7.37 17.50
N ALA A 85 16.13 6.58 17.07
CA ALA A 85 16.81 6.78 15.79
C ALA A 85 15.86 6.63 14.59
N VAL A 86 14.93 5.67 14.65
CA VAL A 86 13.88 5.50 13.63
C VAL A 86 12.98 6.73 13.56
N GLN A 87 12.58 7.32 14.69
CA GLN A 87 11.78 8.54 14.70
C GLN A 87 12.53 9.72 14.04
N LEU A 88 13.82 9.88 14.30
CA LEU A 88 14.65 10.89 13.64
C LEU A 88 14.78 10.62 12.13
N TYR A 89 14.91 9.36 11.72
CA TYR A 89 14.93 8.97 10.31
C TYR A 89 13.63 9.30 9.60
N GLN A 90 12.49 8.91 10.17
CA GLN A 90 11.17 9.19 9.60
C GLN A 90 10.92 10.69 9.50
N SER A 91 11.27 11.43 10.56
CA SER A 91 11.16 12.89 10.55
C SER A 91 12.01 13.53 9.45
N LEU A 92 13.19 13.00 9.17
CA LEU A 92 14.03 13.49 8.08
C LEU A 92 13.44 13.16 6.71
N VAL A 93 13.01 11.92 6.48
CA VAL A 93 12.43 11.51 5.18
C VAL A 93 11.17 12.33 4.86
N LEU A 94 10.26 12.50 5.83
CA LEU A 94 9.06 13.31 5.64
C LEU A 94 9.38 14.77 5.31
N TYR A 95 10.46 15.32 5.88
CA TYR A 95 10.91 16.66 5.56
C TYR A 95 11.61 16.75 4.20
N MET A 96 12.20 15.65 3.71
CA MET A 96 12.79 15.62 2.39
C MET A 96 11.75 15.84 1.30
N ASP A 97 10.52 15.38 1.49
CA ASP A 97 9.42 15.69 0.57
C ASP A 97 9.26 17.22 0.45
N THR A 98 9.15 17.95 1.57
CA THR A 98 9.07 19.42 1.56
C THR A 98 10.26 20.08 0.86
N VAL A 99 11.48 19.60 1.12
CA VAL A 99 12.70 20.15 0.52
C VAL A 99 12.75 19.90 -0.99
N ILE A 100 12.44 18.68 -1.43
CA ILE A 100 12.46 18.32 -2.85
C ILE A 100 11.37 19.08 -3.60
N THR A 101 10.14 19.16 -3.08
CA THR A 101 9.07 19.97 -3.70
C THR A 101 9.48 21.43 -3.85
N GLY A 102 9.95 22.04 -2.76
CA GLY A 102 10.29 23.46 -2.73
C GLY A 102 11.45 23.81 -3.66
N ILE A 103 12.51 23.00 -3.66
CA ILE A 103 13.65 23.21 -4.56
C ILE A 103 13.26 22.93 -6.01
N THR A 104 12.52 21.86 -6.31
CA THR A 104 12.07 21.57 -7.68
C THR A 104 11.20 22.71 -8.22
N LYS A 105 10.33 23.31 -7.39
CA LYS A 105 9.57 24.51 -7.77
C LYS A 105 10.48 25.69 -8.11
N ASN A 106 11.52 25.93 -7.31
CA ASN A 106 12.45 27.04 -7.51
C ASN A 106 13.42 26.84 -8.69
N GLU A 107 13.89 25.61 -8.91
CA GLU A 107 14.95 25.25 -9.86
C GLU A 107 14.41 24.59 -11.15
N GLY A 108 13.09 24.43 -11.26
CA GLY A 108 12.44 23.62 -12.30
C GLY A 108 12.83 23.98 -13.74
N ASN A 109 13.05 25.26 -14.03
CA ASN A 109 13.39 25.72 -15.39
C ASN A 109 14.64 25.05 -15.95
N TRP A 110 15.74 24.99 -15.17
CA TRP A 110 16.96 24.35 -15.67
C TRP A 110 16.97 22.84 -15.44
N LEU A 111 16.21 22.32 -14.46
CA LEU A 111 16.05 20.88 -14.26
C LEU A 111 15.41 20.23 -15.49
N VAL A 112 14.37 20.84 -16.06
CA VAL A 112 13.74 20.38 -17.30
C VAL A 112 14.72 20.37 -18.49
N GLU A 113 15.65 21.31 -18.53
CA GLU A 113 16.66 21.40 -19.59
C GLU A 113 17.92 20.58 -19.30
N TYR A 114 18.02 19.93 -18.13
CA TYR A 114 19.28 19.36 -17.64
C TYR A 114 19.89 18.32 -18.60
N VAL A 115 19.04 17.45 -19.16
CA VAL A 115 19.43 16.44 -20.16
C VAL A 115 19.99 17.05 -21.45
N ASN A 116 19.61 18.27 -21.81
CA ASN A 116 20.03 18.92 -23.05
C ASN A 116 21.49 19.38 -22.99
N TYR A 117 22.10 19.37 -21.79
CA TYR A 117 23.52 19.64 -21.60
C TYR A 117 24.41 18.41 -21.83
N TYR A 118 23.86 17.29 -22.31
CA TYR A 118 24.64 16.11 -22.69
C TYR A 118 25.54 16.41 -23.89
N ASP A 119 26.84 16.15 -23.73
CA ASP A 119 27.85 16.26 -24.79
C ASP A 119 28.18 14.87 -25.32
N GLU A 120 27.74 14.56 -26.55
CA GLU A 120 27.97 13.26 -27.20
C GLU A 120 29.45 12.87 -27.30
N LYS A 121 30.36 13.84 -27.43
CA LYS A 121 31.79 13.56 -27.59
C LYS A 121 32.43 13.17 -26.27
N LYS A 122 32.02 13.82 -25.18
CA LYS A 122 32.49 13.50 -23.82
C LYS A 122 31.72 12.36 -23.19
N LYS A 123 30.54 12.03 -23.74
CA LYS A 123 29.58 11.07 -23.18
C LYS A 123 29.18 11.43 -21.75
N ASP A 124 29.02 12.73 -21.49
CA ASP A 124 28.77 13.26 -20.16
C ASP A 124 27.99 14.59 -20.22
N ILE A 125 27.37 14.97 -19.11
CA ILE A 125 26.67 16.26 -18.96
C ILE A 125 27.70 17.38 -18.76
N VAL A 126 27.66 18.41 -19.61
CA VAL A 126 28.54 19.57 -19.53
C VAL A 126 27.72 20.83 -19.27
N LEU A 127 27.67 21.23 -18.00
CA LEU A 127 26.83 22.34 -17.57
C LEU A 127 27.49 23.71 -17.85
N PRO A 128 26.70 24.73 -18.24
CA PRO A 128 27.11 26.12 -18.14
C PRO A 128 27.50 26.47 -16.70
N VAL A 129 28.47 27.38 -16.52
CA VAL A 129 28.97 27.78 -15.20
C VAL A 129 27.85 28.23 -14.24
N THR A 130 26.82 28.90 -14.77
CA THR A 130 25.66 29.35 -13.99
C THR A 130 24.87 28.18 -13.43
N ILE A 131 24.67 27.10 -14.20
CA ILE A 131 23.93 25.91 -13.78
C ILE A 131 24.80 25.02 -12.89
N GLN A 132 26.09 24.88 -13.21
CA GLN A 132 27.05 24.17 -12.37
C GLN A 132 27.06 24.72 -10.94
N SER A 133 27.03 26.04 -10.75
CA SER A 133 26.98 26.62 -9.41
C SER A 133 25.69 26.31 -8.63
N ARG A 134 24.55 26.12 -9.32
CA ARG A 134 23.30 25.62 -8.69
C ARG A 134 23.44 24.16 -8.29
N VAL A 135 23.97 23.31 -9.17
CA VAL A 135 24.21 21.88 -8.88
C VAL A 135 25.19 21.72 -7.70
N ASP A 136 26.26 22.50 -7.67
CA ASP A 136 27.23 22.48 -6.57
C ASP A 136 26.59 22.89 -5.23
N LEU A 137 25.71 23.89 -5.24
CA LEU A 137 24.93 24.28 -4.06
C LEU A 137 24.05 23.12 -3.57
N LEU A 138 23.31 22.46 -4.45
CA LEU A 138 22.46 21.31 -4.12
C LEU A 138 23.29 20.13 -3.58
N ALA A 139 24.46 19.88 -4.16
CA ALA A 139 25.38 18.83 -3.73
C ALA A 139 25.86 19.03 -2.28
N THR A 140 26.00 20.27 -1.80
CA THR A 140 26.32 20.54 -0.38
C THR A 140 25.28 19.97 0.58
N ALA A 141 24.02 19.89 0.13
CA ALA A 141 22.92 19.32 0.90
C ALA A 141 22.80 17.80 0.72
N GLY A 142 23.56 17.19 -0.20
CA GLY A 142 23.42 15.79 -0.59
C GLY A 142 22.27 15.55 -1.57
N LEU A 143 21.99 16.54 -2.41
CA LEU A 143 21.00 16.46 -3.48
C LEU A 143 21.69 16.47 -4.85
N GLU A 144 21.10 15.78 -5.82
CA GLU A 144 21.60 15.72 -7.19
C GLU A 144 20.46 15.70 -8.21
N PRO A 145 20.64 16.31 -9.40
CA PRO A 145 19.81 16.04 -10.56
C PRO A 145 19.99 14.59 -11.00
N TRP A 146 18.92 13.94 -11.40
CA TRP A 146 18.88 12.55 -11.80
C TRP A 146 18.10 12.39 -13.09
N PRO A 147 18.77 12.28 -14.25
CA PRO A 147 18.12 11.96 -15.51
C PRO A 147 17.43 10.60 -15.42
N ILE A 148 16.11 10.55 -15.61
CA ILE A 148 15.31 9.32 -15.45
C ILE A 148 14.84 8.72 -16.78
N GLY A 149 15.16 9.36 -17.91
CA GLY A 149 14.70 8.95 -19.25
C GLY A 149 13.69 9.93 -19.84
N GLU A 150 13.32 9.75 -21.11
CA GLU A 150 12.34 10.59 -21.85
C GLU A 150 12.62 12.11 -21.79
N GLY A 151 13.89 12.48 -21.59
CA GLY A 151 14.29 13.87 -21.40
C GLY A 151 13.90 14.49 -20.05
N MET A 152 13.43 13.68 -19.10
CA MET A 152 13.08 14.12 -17.74
C MET A 152 14.27 13.98 -16.77
N THR A 153 14.34 14.92 -15.83
CA THR A 153 15.32 14.94 -14.75
C THR A 153 14.61 15.23 -13.43
N ASP A 154 14.77 14.31 -12.48
CA ASP A 154 14.27 14.49 -11.12
C ASP A 154 15.35 15.10 -10.23
N LEU A 155 14.93 15.74 -9.14
CA LEU A 155 15.81 16.07 -8.03
C LEU A 155 15.68 14.98 -6.96
N ARG A 156 16.80 14.40 -6.53
CA ARG A 156 16.80 13.34 -5.50
C ARG A 156 17.91 13.52 -4.47
N THR A 157 17.86 12.72 -3.41
CA THR A 157 18.99 12.53 -2.51
C THR A 157 20.05 11.63 -3.15
N VAL A 158 21.33 11.92 -2.91
CA VAL A 158 22.44 11.03 -3.31
C VAL A 158 22.29 9.64 -2.66
N PRO A 159 22.82 8.55 -3.26
CA PRO A 159 22.48 7.19 -2.85
C PRO A 159 22.74 6.88 -1.36
N ARG A 160 23.85 7.37 -0.79
CA ARG A 160 24.21 7.13 0.63
C ARG A 160 23.66 8.16 1.62
N PHE A 161 22.74 9.03 1.19
CA PHE A 161 22.25 10.15 2.00
C PHE A 161 21.83 9.73 3.41
N TYR A 162 20.97 8.71 3.53
CA TYR A 162 20.48 8.22 4.82
C TYR A 162 21.49 7.32 5.53
N THR A 163 22.19 6.45 4.79
CA THR A 163 23.14 5.49 5.38
C THR A 163 24.32 6.20 6.05
N ASP A 164 24.80 7.30 5.46
CA ASP A 164 25.92 8.08 6.00
C ASP A 164 25.54 8.90 7.24
N ILE A 165 24.25 9.23 7.41
CA ILE A 165 23.74 9.92 8.61
C ILE A 165 23.54 8.90 9.75
N PHE A 166 22.77 7.85 9.49
CA PHE A 166 22.22 7.00 10.55
C PHE A 166 23.09 5.79 10.91
N LYS A 167 23.88 5.26 9.96
CA LYS A 167 24.84 4.16 10.18
C LYS A 167 24.29 3.04 11.08
N SER A 168 25.00 2.68 12.15
CA SER A 168 24.63 1.63 13.09
C SER A 168 23.52 2.02 14.08
N SER A 169 23.07 3.29 14.10
CA SER A 169 22.05 3.76 15.04
C SER A 169 20.64 3.26 14.68
N LEU A 170 20.39 2.89 13.42
CA LEU A 170 19.12 2.27 13.01
C LEU A 170 19.12 0.75 13.29
N PRO A 171 17.93 0.13 13.48
CA PRO A 171 17.81 -1.31 13.58
C PRO A 171 18.22 -2.04 12.29
N ALA A 172 18.48 -3.35 12.39
CA ALA A 172 19.13 -4.12 11.33
C ALA A 172 18.35 -4.16 10.00
N ASP A 173 17.02 -4.22 10.08
CA ASP A 173 16.15 -4.21 8.90
C ASP A 173 16.21 -2.86 8.17
N TYR A 174 16.14 -1.74 8.88
CA TYR A 174 16.33 -0.40 8.30
C TYR A 174 17.69 -0.27 7.62
N ARG A 175 18.76 -0.73 8.27
CA ARG A 175 20.11 -0.66 7.69
C ARG A 175 20.25 -1.50 6.43
N GLN A 176 19.67 -2.70 6.43
CA GLN A 176 19.73 -3.56 5.24
C GLN A 176 18.91 -2.97 4.09
N PHE A 177 17.69 -2.48 4.37
CA PHE A 177 16.83 -1.88 3.36
C PHE A 177 17.51 -0.66 2.72
N LEU A 178 17.97 0.28 3.54
CA LEU A 178 18.65 1.49 3.09
C LEU A 178 19.99 1.18 2.40
N GLY A 179 20.69 0.12 2.82
CA GLY A 179 21.91 -0.34 2.15
C GLY A 179 21.65 -0.84 0.74
N ILE A 180 20.64 -1.71 0.55
CA ILE A 180 20.25 -2.20 -0.78
C ILE A 180 19.87 -1.02 -1.68
N ARG A 181 19.04 -0.09 -1.17
CA ARG A 181 18.65 1.13 -1.91
C ARG A 181 19.86 1.99 -2.27
N ALA A 182 20.76 2.25 -1.32
CA ALA A 182 21.95 3.06 -1.55
C ALA A 182 22.91 2.44 -2.59
N ASP A 183 23.01 1.12 -2.65
CA ASP A 183 23.82 0.44 -3.65
C ASP A 183 23.13 0.46 -5.03
N GLU A 184 21.83 0.16 -5.07
CA GLU A 184 21.03 0.10 -6.30
C GLU A 184 20.81 1.48 -6.95
N ASP A 185 20.73 2.55 -6.16
CA ASP A 185 20.50 3.92 -6.62
C ASP A 185 21.76 4.58 -7.19
N THR A 186 22.93 3.91 -7.17
CA THR A 186 24.16 4.39 -7.82
C THR A 186 24.08 4.38 -9.35
N ILE A 187 23.18 3.58 -9.91
CA ILE A 187 22.99 3.46 -11.35
C ILE A 187 21.52 3.27 -11.67
N LEU A 188 21.03 4.01 -12.65
CA LEU A 188 19.69 3.82 -13.18
C LEU A 188 19.65 2.44 -13.86
N TYR A 189 18.70 1.59 -13.47
CA TYR A 189 18.61 0.23 -14.01
C TYR A 189 17.71 0.14 -15.25
N SER A 190 16.72 1.04 -15.31
CA SER A 190 15.76 1.16 -16.41
C SER A 190 15.48 2.64 -16.69
N ALA A 191 15.37 2.99 -17.97
CA ALA A 191 14.96 4.29 -18.47
C ALA A 191 14.22 4.11 -19.80
N ASP A 192 13.17 4.89 -20.06
CA ASP A 192 12.39 4.82 -21.32
C ASP A 192 11.98 3.37 -21.64
N ALA A 193 11.38 2.68 -20.66
CA ALA A 193 10.99 1.27 -20.74
C ALA A 193 12.09 0.31 -21.26
N GLY A 194 13.35 0.61 -20.98
CA GLY A 194 14.50 -0.19 -21.36
C GLY A 194 15.43 -0.45 -20.18
N ILE A 195 15.80 -1.71 -19.96
CA ILE A 195 16.82 -2.13 -19.00
C ILE A 195 18.19 -1.70 -19.53
N ILE A 196 18.88 -0.84 -18.79
CA ILE A 196 20.17 -0.25 -19.17
C ILE A 196 21.37 -0.80 -18.37
N ILE A 197 21.14 -1.83 -17.55
CA ILE A 197 22.18 -2.61 -16.88
C ILE A 197 22.19 -4.05 -17.41
N PRO A 198 23.29 -4.81 -17.24
CA PRO A 198 23.30 -6.22 -17.62
C PRO A 198 22.18 -7.01 -16.91
N LEU A 199 21.54 -7.94 -17.63
CA LEU A 199 20.44 -8.75 -17.09
C LEU A 199 20.83 -9.52 -15.82
N GLU A 200 22.08 -10.01 -15.74
CA GLU A 200 22.66 -10.63 -14.54
C GLU A 200 22.53 -9.71 -13.31
N MET A 201 22.76 -8.40 -13.47
CA MET A 201 22.65 -7.44 -12.37
C MET A 201 21.20 -7.25 -11.93
N VAL A 202 20.22 -7.37 -12.84
CA VAL A 202 18.79 -7.40 -12.46
C VAL A 202 18.51 -8.65 -11.61
N GLY A 203 19.04 -9.82 -12.00
CA GLY A 203 18.97 -11.05 -11.20
C GLY A 203 19.60 -10.91 -9.81
N ILE A 204 20.72 -10.19 -9.67
CA ILE A 204 21.31 -9.87 -8.36
C ILE A 204 20.38 -8.99 -7.52
N ARG A 205 19.71 -7.99 -8.11
CA ARG A 205 18.71 -7.18 -7.41
C ARG A 205 17.56 -8.04 -6.90
N VAL A 206 17.05 -8.97 -7.71
CA VAL A 206 16.03 -9.97 -7.27
C VAL A 206 16.50 -10.70 -6.01
N LEU A 207 17.73 -11.22 -6.01
CA LEU A 207 18.29 -11.98 -4.87
C LEU A 207 18.49 -11.13 -3.62
N ASN A 208 18.84 -9.85 -3.76
CA ASN A 208 18.97 -8.93 -2.62
C ASN A 208 17.64 -8.73 -1.92
N TRP A 209 16.57 -8.50 -2.68
CA TRP A 209 15.23 -8.32 -2.14
C TRP A 209 14.64 -9.63 -1.59
N GLU A 210 14.88 -10.77 -2.24
CA GLU A 210 14.50 -12.09 -1.70
C GLU A 210 15.14 -12.34 -0.33
N ARG A 211 16.45 -12.06 -0.20
CA ARG A 211 17.19 -12.22 1.06
C ARG A 211 16.67 -11.27 2.14
N PHE A 212 16.29 -10.05 1.78
CA PHE A 212 15.66 -9.11 2.71
C PHE A 212 14.34 -9.67 3.25
N LEU A 213 13.46 -10.15 2.38
CA LEU A 213 12.16 -10.72 2.74
C LEU A 213 12.31 -11.93 3.68
N ALA A 214 13.30 -12.78 3.42
CA ALA A 214 13.60 -13.95 4.26
C ALA A 214 14.15 -13.57 5.63
N ASN A 215 15.07 -12.60 5.69
CA ASN A 215 15.74 -12.21 6.93
C ASN A 215 14.89 -11.29 7.82
N PHE A 216 13.99 -10.51 7.22
CA PHE A 216 13.21 -9.49 7.93
C PHE A 216 11.69 -9.57 7.63
N PRO A 217 11.03 -10.73 7.90
CA PRO A 217 9.60 -10.92 7.64
C PRO A 217 8.66 -10.01 8.46
N ASN A 218 9.21 -9.37 9.50
CA ASN A 218 8.52 -8.43 10.37
C ASN A 218 8.87 -6.96 10.10
N SER A 219 9.72 -6.66 9.11
CA SER A 219 10.11 -5.27 8.83
C SER A 219 8.92 -4.43 8.38
N VAL A 220 8.96 -3.14 8.68
CA VAL A 220 8.01 -2.17 8.10
C VAL A 220 8.18 -2.05 6.58
N PHE A 221 9.38 -2.34 6.05
CA PHE A 221 9.67 -2.29 4.62
C PHE A 221 9.35 -3.58 3.88
N TRP A 222 8.73 -4.56 4.53
CA TRP A 222 8.49 -5.87 3.91
C TRP A 222 7.63 -5.76 2.65
N GLY A 223 6.60 -4.91 2.65
CA GLY A 223 5.76 -4.65 1.48
C GLY A 223 6.56 -4.05 0.32
N GLU A 224 7.33 -2.99 0.57
CA GLU A 224 8.20 -2.37 -0.43
C GLU A 224 9.26 -3.34 -0.99
N ALA A 225 9.87 -4.13 -0.12
CA ALA A 225 10.85 -5.14 -0.53
C ALA A 225 10.22 -6.22 -1.42
N ARG A 226 8.95 -6.59 -1.14
CA ARG A 226 8.20 -7.54 -1.96
C ARG A 226 7.90 -6.93 -3.33
N ASP A 227 7.44 -5.68 -3.36
CA ASP A 227 7.11 -4.99 -4.60
C ASP A 227 8.38 -4.84 -5.48
N HIS A 228 9.53 -4.51 -4.88
CA HIS A 228 10.83 -4.53 -5.57
C HIS A 228 11.22 -5.91 -6.10
N PHE A 229 11.13 -6.95 -5.27
CA PHE A 229 11.42 -8.33 -5.68
C PHE A 229 10.57 -8.75 -6.89
N GLN A 230 9.25 -8.50 -6.83
CA GLN A 230 8.30 -8.91 -7.87
C GLN A 230 8.55 -8.14 -9.17
N ARG A 231 8.74 -6.82 -9.11
CA ARG A 231 9.06 -6.01 -10.28
C ARG A 231 10.36 -6.46 -10.93
N TYR A 232 11.45 -6.55 -10.17
CA TYR A 232 12.73 -6.99 -10.73
C TYR A 232 12.68 -8.40 -11.28
N LEU A 233 11.91 -9.32 -10.68
CA LEU A 233 11.78 -10.68 -11.20
C LEU A 233 10.99 -10.72 -12.53
N ARG A 234 9.99 -9.84 -12.69
CA ARG A 234 9.28 -9.67 -13.97
C ARG A 234 10.21 -9.09 -15.03
N ASP A 235 10.88 -7.99 -14.74
CA ASP A 235 11.82 -7.33 -15.65
C ASP A 235 12.94 -8.29 -16.05
N TYR A 236 13.44 -9.07 -15.09
CA TYR A 236 14.46 -10.09 -15.32
C TYR A 236 14.00 -11.20 -16.28
N LEU A 237 12.75 -11.64 -16.22
CA LEU A 237 12.24 -12.75 -17.05
C LEU A 237 11.67 -12.30 -18.40
N LEU A 238 11.05 -11.12 -18.44
CA LEU A 238 10.31 -10.61 -19.59
C LEU A 238 11.03 -9.48 -20.32
N GLY A 239 12.02 -8.84 -19.69
CA GLY A 239 12.53 -7.55 -20.14
C GLY A 239 11.50 -6.44 -19.96
N GLU A 240 11.82 -5.28 -20.51
CA GLU A 240 10.90 -4.16 -20.68
C GLU A 240 10.65 -3.90 -22.18
N ASP A 241 9.73 -3.01 -22.53
CA ASP A 241 9.25 -2.83 -23.92
C ASP A 241 10.37 -2.55 -24.94
N ASN A 242 11.36 -1.73 -24.57
CA ASN A 242 12.51 -1.37 -25.41
C ASN A 242 13.71 -2.34 -25.26
N THR A 243 13.63 -3.29 -24.33
CA THR A 243 14.65 -4.34 -24.11
C THR A 243 13.97 -5.68 -23.81
N PRO A 244 13.07 -6.16 -24.69
CA PRO A 244 12.25 -7.31 -24.40
C PRO A 244 13.10 -8.58 -24.37
N SER A 245 12.72 -9.54 -23.54
CA SER A 245 13.36 -10.86 -23.54
C SER A 245 13.05 -11.70 -24.77
N PHE A 246 12.05 -11.29 -25.55
CA PHE A 246 11.57 -11.96 -26.75
C PHE A 246 11.80 -11.02 -27.93
N SER A 247 12.36 -11.51 -29.04
CA SER A 247 12.62 -10.67 -30.22
C SER A 247 11.36 -10.29 -30.98
N GLU A 248 10.26 -11.03 -30.77
CA GLU A 248 8.96 -10.78 -31.39
C GLU A 248 7.89 -10.64 -30.30
N ILE A 249 6.95 -9.71 -30.49
CA ILE A 249 5.96 -9.31 -29.46
C ILE A 249 5.06 -10.49 -29.04
N ASP A 250 4.70 -11.36 -29.99
CA ASP A 250 3.70 -12.43 -29.80
C ASP A 250 4.25 -13.86 -30.02
N ASP A 251 5.53 -14.02 -30.33
CA ASP A 251 6.14 -15.35 -30.53
C ASP A 251 6.86 -15.83 -29.27
N ILE A 252 6.25 -16.80 -28.59
CA ILE A 252 6.82 -17.43 -27.40
C ILE A 252 8.16 -18.15 -27.66
N LYS A 253 8.44 -18.52 -28.91
CA LYS A 253 9.69 -19.17 -29.30
C LYS A 253 10.83 -18.18 -29.55
N SER A 254 10.52 -16.88 -29.57
CA SER A 254 11.49 -15.83 -29.87
C SER A 254 12.33 -15.38 -28.66
N LEU A 255 12.34 -16.17 -27.56
CA LEU A 255 13.20 -15.91 -26.40
C LEU A 255 14.66 -15.76 -26.86
N LEU A 256 15.27 -14.63 -26.51
CA LEU A 256 16.64 -14.32 -26.88
C LEU A 256 17.62 -15.38 -26.33
N PRO A 257 18.54 -15.92 -27.16
CA PRO A 257 19.46 -16.97 -26.72
C PRO A 257 20.35 -16.55 -25.53
N ASP A 258 20.76 -15.29 -25.48
CA ASP A 258 21.59 -14.76 -24.39
C ASP A 258 20.81 -14.70 -23.06
N ASN A 259 19.54 -14.31 -23.09
CA ASN A 259 18.67 -14.33 -21.91
C ASN A 259 18.44 -15.77 -21.44
N ARG A 260 18.17 -16.71 -22.36
CA ARG A 260 18.05 -18.14 -22.02
C ARG A 260 19.33 -18.66 -21.36
N LYS A 261 20.51 -18.30 -21.87
CA LYS A 261 21.80 -18.70 -21.31
C LYS A 261 21.99 -18.13 -19.90
N GLU A 262 21.65 -16.87 -19.70
CA GLU A 262 21.72 -16.20 -18.41
C GLU A 262 20.79 -16.88 -17.39
N TYR A 263 19.54 -17.20 -17.74
CA TYR A 263 18.63 -17.93 -16.86
C TYR A 263 19.17 -19.31 -16.44
N LEU A 264 19.79 -20.04 -17.35
CA LEU A 264 20.41 -21.34 -17.03
C LEU A 264 21.59 -21.18 -16.05
N LEU A 265 22.42 -20.13 -16.22
CA LEU A 265 23.50 -19.80 -15.28
C LEU A 265 22.95 -19.38 -13.91
N PHE A 266 21.84 -18.64 -13.88
CA PHE A 266 21.17 -18.27 -12.63
C PHE A 266 20.69 -19.52 -11.88
N LEU A 267 20.09 -20.49 -12.57
CA LEU A 267 19.67 -21.76 -11.98
C LEU A 267 20.86 -22.59 -11.46
N GLU A 268 22.00 -22.56 -12.14
CA GLU A 268 23.23 -23.23 -11.69
C GLU A 268 23.77 -22.63 -10.39
N ARG A 269 23.80 -21.29 -10.30
CA ARG A 269 24.37 -20.57 -9.15
C ARG A 269 23.43 -20.47 -7.95
N TYR A 270 22.13 -20.34 -8.20
CA TYR A 270 21.12 -19.97 -7.20
C TYR A 270 19.94 -20.93 -7.17
N GLY A 271 20.10 -22.17 -7.64
CA GLY A 271 19.00 -23.14 -7.84
C GLY A 271 18.13 -23.48 -6.63
N ASN A 272 18.50 -23.05 -5.41
CA ASN A 272 17.77 -23.25 -4.17
C ASN A 272 16.93 -22.03 -3.71
N THR A 273 16.91 -20.95 -4.48
CA THR A 273 16.14 -19.73 -4.15
C THR A 273 14.70 -19.79 -4.66
N THR A 274 13.83 -18.97 -4.10
CA THR A 274 12.45 -18.82 -4.58
C THR A 274 12.44 -18.30 -6.02
N ALA A 275 13.26 -17.29 -6.32
CA ALA A 275 13.43 -16.77 -7.67
C ALA A 275 13.86 -17.86 -8.66
N ALA A 276 14.82 -18.72 -8.28
CA ALA A 276 15.23 -19.83 -9.15
C ALA A 276 14.11 -20.84 -9.39
N GLY A 277 13.21 -21.05 -8.41
CA GLY A 277 11.98 -21.81 -8.60
C GLY A 277 11.12 -21.23 -9.73
N THR A 278 10.89 -19.92 -9.72
CA THR A 278 10.11 -19.22 -10.77
C THR A 278 10.83 -19.22 -12.13
N VAL A 279 12.15 -19.03 -12.16
CA VAL A 279 12.96 -19.12 -13.39
C VAL A 279 12.86 -20.51 -14.01
N ARG A 280 12.94 -21.56 -13.18
CA ARG A 280 12.78 -22.94 -13.62
C ARG A 280 11.38 -23.17 -14.21
N TRP A 281 10.35 -22.74 -13.49
CA TRP A 281 8.96 -22.80 -13.98
C TRP A 281 8.80 -22.07 -15.32
N PHE A 282 9.38 -20.88 -15.44
CA PHE A 282 9.33 -20.07 -16.67
C PHE A 282 9.91 -20.85 -17.86
N ILE A 283 11.11 -21.41 -17.73
CA ILE A 283 11.76 -22.19 -18.79
C ILE A 283 10.94 -23.45 -19.16
N GLU A 284 10.46 -24.20 -18.16
CA GLU A 284 9.69 -25.43 -18.37
C GLU A 284 8.33 -25.16 -19.06
N LYS A 285 7.69 -24.02 -18.76
CA LYS A 285 6.39 -23.66 -19.34
C LYS A 285 6.49 -23.10 -20.74
N LEU A 286 7.58 -22.42 -21.09
CA LEU A 286 7.81 -21.92 -22.45
C LEU A 286 7.73 -23.02 -23.52
N GLU A 287 8.09 -24.26 -23.18
CA GLU A 287 8.05 -25.40 -24.11
C GLU A 287 6.62 -25.88 -24.42
N ASN A 288 5.66 -25.59 -23.53
CA ASN A 288 4.31 -26.15 -23.58
C ASN A 288 3.23 -25.11 -23.87
N GLU A 289 3.56 -23.82 -23.73
CA GLU A 289 2.64 -22.71 -23.91
C GLU A 289 2.60 -22.26 -25.39
N LYS A 290 1.45 -21.75 -25.84
CA LYS A 290 1.22 -21.39 -27.24
C LYS A 290 1.13 -19.90 -27.49
N SER A 291 0.72 -19.15 -26.47
CA SER A 291 0.49 -17.71 -26.55
C SER A 291 1.40 -16.98 -25.59
N LEU A 292 2.30 -16.14 -26.11
CA LEU A 292 3.15 -15.30 -25.27
C LEU A 292 2.33 -14.29 -24.43
N PRO A 293 1.29 -13.62 -24.96
CA PRO A 293 0.41 -12.79 -24.13
C PRO A 293 -0.26 -13.54 -22.98
N GLU A 294 -0.75 -14.77 -23.22
CA GLU A 294 -1.34 -15.59 -22.16
C GLU A 294 -0.29 -16.04 -21.14
N PHE A 295 0.89 -16.40 -21.62
CA PHE A 295 2.03 -16.77 -20.78
C PHE A 295 2.44 -15.63 -19.85
N LYS A 296 2.59 -14.41 -20.38
CA LYS A 296 2.92 -13.20 -19.60
C LYS A 296 1.92 -12.99 -18.46
N ARG A 297 0.61 -13.12 -18.73
CA ARG A 297 -0.44 -13.04 -17.71
C ARG A 297 -0.31 -14.12 -16.63
N LYS A 298 -0.05 -15.38 -17.02
CA LYS A 298 0.17 -16.49 -16.08
C LYS A 298 1.42 -16.25 -15.21
N LEU A 299 2.52 -15.80 -15.82
CA LEU A 299 3.76 -15.51 -15.11
C LEU A 299 3.60 -14.36 -14.10
N HIS A 300 2.97 -13.25 -14.51
CA HIS A 300 2.67 -12.14 -13.60
C HIS A 300 1.92 -12.64 -12.37
N ARG A 301 0.88 -13.46 -12.58
CA ARG A 301 0.11 -14.07 -11.50
C ARG A 301 0.95 -14.99 -10.62
N GLU A 302 1.80 -15.82 -11.21
CA GLU A 302 2.69 -16.71 -10.45
C GLU A 302 3.62 -15.90 -9.53
N ILE A 303 4.21 -14.82 -10.04
CA ILE A 303 5.09 -13.92 -9.28
C ILE A 303 4.33 -13.19 -8.16
N ASP A 304 3.10 -12.74 -8.43
CA ASP A 304 2.28 -12.04 -7.44
C ASP A 304 1.94 -12.92 -6.24
N LEU A 305 1.77 -14.22 -6.48
CA LEU A 305 1.39 -15.21 -5.45
C LEU A 305 2.55 -15.65 -4.55
N LEU A 306 3.83 -15.43 -4.91
CA LEU A 306 5.00 -15.91 -4.13
C LEU A 306 5.02 -15.44 -2.68
N TYR A 307 4.50 -14.23 -2.43
CA TYR A 307 4.45 -13.60 -1.11
C TYR A 307 3.06 -13.02 -0.81
N SER A 308 2.03 -13.50 -1.49
CA SER A 308 0.66 -13.04 -1.27
C SER A 308 -0.18 -14.12 -0.61
N THR A 309 -1.15 -13.68 0.20
CA THR A 309 -2.25 -14.57 0.62
C THR A 309 -3.39 -14.56 -0.37
N GLU A 310 -3.28 -13.86 -1.49
CA GLU A 310 -4.29 -13.86 -2.53
C GLU A 310 -4.61 -15.27 -3.02
N ILE A 311 -5.89 -15.51 -3.24
CA ILE A 311 -6.39 -16.79 -3.70
C ILE A 311 -6.73 -16.64 -5.18
N ALA A 312 -6.11 -17.48 -5.98
CA ALA A 312 -6.51 -17.62 -7.37
C ALA A 312 -7.94 -18.17 -7.46
N SER A 313 -8.87 -17.39 -8.03
CA SER A 313 -10.17 -17.92 -8.45
C SER A 313 -9.93 -19.06 -9.44
N SER A 314 -10.44 -20.25 -9.14
CA SER A 314 -10.30 -21.45 -9.97
C SER A 314 -11.60 -21.69 -10.71
N VAL A 315 -11.66 -21.40 -12.02
CA VAL A 315 -12.82 -21.83 -12.83
C VAL A 315 -12.82 -23.35 -12.81
N GLY A 316 -13.67 -23.94 -11.96
CA GLY A 316 -13.87 -25.38 -11.95
C GLY A 316 -14.53 -25.81 -13.26
N GLU A 317 -14.47 -27.09 -13.60
CA GLU A 317 -15.26 -27.65 -14.71
C GLU A 317 -16.77 -27.39 -14.53
N THR A 318 -17.18 -27.14 -13.29
CA THR A 318 -18.56 -26.83 -12.90
C THR A 318 -18.76 -25.32 -12.80
N VAL A 319 -19.36 -24.73 -13.83
CA VAL A 319 -19.67 -23.30 -13.92
C VAL A 319 -21.01 -22.99 -13.27
N LEU A 320 -21.09 -21.90 -12.50
CA LEU A 320 -22.34 -21.32 -12.01
C LEU A 320 -22.89 -20.34 -13.05
N LEU A 321 -24.01 -20.72 -13.68
CA LEU A 321 -24.61 -19.93 -14.77
C LEU A 321 -25.38 -18.71 -14.23
N PRO A 322 -25.38 -17.56 -14.94
CA PRO A 322 -26.12 -16.37 -14.55
C PRO A 322 -27.61 -16.60 -14.27
N GLU A 323 -28.28 -17.46 -15.04
CA GLU A 323 -29.70 -17.78 -14.85
C GLU A 323 -29.93 -18.56 -13.55
N THR A 324 -28.94 -19.38 -13.16
CA THR A 324 -28.98 -20.09 -11.87
C THR A 324 -28.79 -19.11 -10.72
N ILE A 325 -27.88 -18.14 -10.86
CA ILE A 325 -27.68 -17.07 -9.88
C ILE A 325 -29.00 -16.30 -9.72
N GLU A 326 -29.56 -15.77 -10.80
CA GLU A 326 -30.81 -15.01 -10.79
C GLU A 326 -31.93 -15.78 -10.08
N LYS A 327 -32.13 -17.05 -10.44
CA LYS A 327 -33.14 -17.91 -9.81
C LYS A 327 -32.92 -18.06 -8.30
N LEU A 328 -31.67 -18.22 -7.86
CA LEU A 328 -31.32 -18.44 -6.46
C LEU A 328 -31.35 -17.16 -5.62
N THR A 329 -31.02 -16.01 -6.20
CA THR A 329 -31.01 -14.71 -5.50
C THR A 329 -32.39 -14.04 -5.49
N LYS A 330 -33.25 -14.34 -6.47
CA LYS A 330 -34.58 -13.72 -6.64
C LYS A 330 -35.46 -13.72 -5.38
N PRO A 331 -35.59 -14.82 -4.60
CA PRO A 331 -36.48 -14.82 -3.42
C PRO A 331 -36.11 -13.76 -2.39
N VAL A 332 -34.84 -13.39 -2.28
CA VAL A 332 -34.38 -12.32 -1.40
C VAL A 332 -34.51 -10.98 -2.10
N TYR A 333 -34.06 -10.86 -3.35
CA TYR A 333 -34.10 -9.58 -4.06
C TYR A 333 -35.52 -9.06 -4.33
N ASP A 334 -36.52 -9.92 -4.45
CA ASP A 334 -37.92 -9.52 -4.53
C ASP A 334 -38.42 -8.82 -3.25
N THR A 335 -37.69 -8.94 -2.14
CA THR A 335 -37.99 -8.27 -0.86
C THR A 335 -37.21 -6.96 -0.66
N VAL A 336 -36.24 -6.67 -1.52
CA VAL A 336 -35.34 -5.50 -1.40
C VAL A 336 -35.84 -4.40 -2.32
N PRO A 337 -36.27 -3.24 -1.81
CA PRO A 337 -36.72 -2.15 -2.65
C PRO A 337 -35.58 -1.64 -3.54
N LEU A 338 -35.89 -1.37 -4.81
CA LEU A 338 -34.96 -0.71 -5.74
C LEU A 338 -35.02 0.81 -5.64
N LYS A 339 -35.93 1.37 -4.83
CA LYS A 339 -36.01 2.80 -4.58
C LYS A 339 -35.32 3.14 -3.27
N ILE A 340 -34.36 4.05 -3.33
CA ILE A 340 -33.66 4.58 -2.16
C ILE A 340 -34.06 6.04 -1.92
N GLU A 341 -34.17 6.43 -0.65
CA GLU A 341 -34.38 7.83 -0.24
C GLU A 341 -33.05 8.55 -0.14
N MET A 342 -32.93 9.70 -0.79
CA MET A 342 -31.69 10.49 -0.88
C MET A 342 -31.71 11.73 0.01
N GLY A 343 -32.79 11.91 0.78
CA GLY A 343 -33.09 13.14 1.52
C GLY A 343 -33.85 14.18 0.68
N ASN A 344 -34.46 15.17 1.34
CA ASN A 344 -35.26 16.24 0.73
C ASN A 344 -36.37 15.72 -0.24
N ASP A 345 -37.02 14.62 0.11
CA ASP A 345 -38.06 13.94 -0.69
C ASP A 345 -37.61 13.47 -2.08
N VAL A 346 -36.30 13.39 -2.33
CA VAL A 346 -35.73 12.85 -3.55
C VAL A 346 -35.57 11.33 -3.39
N THR A 347 -36.11 10.58 -4.35
CA THR A 347 -35.93 9.13 -4.45
C THR A 347 -35.26 8.79 -5.77
N GLU A 348 -34.46 7.74 -5.75
CA GLU A 348 -33.76 7.24 -6.94
C GLU A 348 -33.97 5.74 -7.09
N GLU A 349 -34.11 5.31 -8.34
CA GLU A 349 -34.16 3.91 -8.70
C GLU A 349 -32.74 3.37 -8.89
N VAL A 350 -32.54 2.18 -8.34
CA VAL A 350 -31.24 1.50 -8.30
C VAL A 350 -31.23 0.40 -9.34
N ASN A 351 -30.30 0.49 -10.28
CA ASN A 351 -29.97 -0.57 -11.19
C ASN A 351 -29.04 -1.57 -10.50
N ARG A 352 -29.47 -2.84 -10.46
CA ARG A 352 -28.70 -3.95 -9.94
C ARG A 352 -28.19 -4.81 -11.08
N ALA A 353 -26.87 -4.97 -11.16
CA ALA A 353 -26.21 -5.76 -12.19
C ALA A 353 -25.30 -6.83 -11.57
N LEU A 354 -25.34 -8.05 -12.12
CA LEU A 354 -24.33 -9.07 -11.82
C LEU A 354 -23.01 -8.63 -12.45
N ASP A 355 -21.99 -8.46 -11.63
CA ASP A 355 -20.69 -7.93 -12.04
C ASP A 355 -19.64 -9.04 -12.15
N THR A 356 -19.42 -9.75 -11.04
CA THR A 356 -18.32 -10.73 -10.94
C THR A 356 -18.82 -12.07 -10.41
N VAL A 357 -18.35 -13.18 -11.00
CA VAL A 357 -18.55 -14.55 -10.50
C VAL A 357 -17.20 -15.21 -10.26
N LEU A 358 -16.98 -15.67 -9.03
CA LEU A 358 -15.71 -16.21 -8.55
C LEU A 358 -15.90 -17.63 -8.04
N TYR A 359 -14.80 -18.37 -7.93
CA TYR A 359 -14.81 -19.75 -7.46
C TYR A 359 -13.69 -19.97 -6.45
N LEU A 360 -14.00 -20.73 -5.40
CA LEU A 360 -13.09 -21.05 -4.32
C LEU A 360 -13.18 -22.54 -4.01
N GLN A 361 -12.07 -23.26 -4.20
CA GLN A 361 -11.91 -24.60 -3.66
C GLN A 361 -11.38 -24.51 -2.22
N GLN A 362 -12.17 -24.97 -1.24
CA GLN A 362 -11.79 -24.97 0.17
C GLN A 362 -12.41 -26.18 0.90
N ASP A 363 -11.62 -26.86 1.73
CA ASP A 363 -12.09 -28.01 2.54
C ASP A 363 -12.79 -29.11 1.72
N ASN A 364 -12.26 -29.42 0.54
CA ASN A 364 -12.87 -30.34 -0.45
C ASN A 364 -14.25 -29.91 -0.97
N ASN A 365 -14.71 -28.70 -0.65
CA ASN A 365 -15.93 -28.12 -1.20
C ASN A 365 -15.59 -27.10 -2.28
N LEU A 366 -16.46 -27.02 -3.28
CA LEU A 366 -16.42 -25.99 -4.30
C LEU A 366 -17.46 -24.92 -3.95
N TYR A 367 -16.98 -23.70 -3.71
CA TYR A 367 -17.79 -22.53 -3.46
C TYR A 367 -17.73 -21.58 -4.66
N SER A 368 -18.76 -20.76 -4.80
CA SER A 368 -18.78 -19.65 -5.74
C SER A 368 -19.31 -18.39 -5.06
N PHE A 369 -18.79 -17.23 -5.48
CA PHE A 369 -19.27 -15.94 -5.02
C PHE A 369 -19.78 -15.14 -6.22
N ALA A 370 -20.97 -14.56 -6.11
CA ALA A 370 -21.49 -13.60 -7.08
C ALA A 370 -21.52 -12.21 -6.45
N VAL A 371 -20.88 -11.24 -7.09
CA VAL A 371 -20.86 -9.84 -6.69
C VAL A 371 -21.82 -9.08 -7.60
N PHE A 372 -22.75 -8.36 -7.01
CA PHE A 372 -23.66 -7.47 -7.73
C PHE A 372 -23.33 -6.02 -7.42
N THR A 373 -23.22 -5.18 -8.43
CA THR A 373 -23.14 -3.73 -8.28
C THR A 373 -24.53 -3.14 -8.30
N ASN A 374 -24.85 -2.31 -7.32
CA ASN A 374 -26.08 -1.53 -7.24
C ASN A 374 -25.74 -0.06 -7.48
N ARG A 375 -26.36 0.57 -8.47
CA ARG A 375 -26.06 1.93 -8.91
C ARG A 375 -27.33 2.73 -9.16
N GLY A 376 -27.42 3.92 -8.62
CA GLY A 376 -28.48 4.88 -8.90
C GLY A 376 -28.33 5.55 -10.27
N GLU A 377 -29.45 5.79 -10.93
CA GLU A 377 -29.54 6.37 -12.29
C GLU A 377 -28.98 7.79 -12.43
N SER A 378 -29.13 8.62 -11.41
CA SER A 378 -28.72 10.03 -11.41
C SER A 378 -27.20 10.19 -11.28
N GLY A 379 -26.49 9.18 -10.76
CA GLY A 379 -25.06 9.24 -10.49
C GLY A 379 -24.65 10.46 -9.66
N GLY A 380 -25.57 11.07 -8.91
CA GLY A 380 -25.42 12.43 -8.38
C GLY A 380 -25.30 12.54 -6.85
N ALA A 381 -25.46 11.44 -6.12
CA ALA A 381 -25.64 11.49 -4.67
C ALA A 381 -24.61 10.67 -3.87
N PRO A 382 -24.42 11.01 -2.58
CA PRO A 382 -23.47 10.33 -1.70
C PRO A 382 -23.82 8.87 -1.35
N PHE A 383 -25.04 8.40 -1.65
CA PHE A 383 -25.54 7.09 -1.20
C PHE A 383 -25.94 6.14 -2.34
N SER A 384 -25.70 6.50 -3.59
CA SER A 384 -26.33 5.80 -4.72
C SER A 384 -25.50 4.65 -5.31
N GLY A 385 -24.51 4.12 -4.59
CA GLY A 385 -23.71 2.97 -5.06
C GLY A 385 -23.26 2.05 -3.94
N TRP A 386 -23.35 0.73 -4.14
CA TRP A 386 -22.73 -0.30 -3.29
C TRP A 386 -22.64 -1.66 -4.00
N CYS A 387 -21.90 -2.61 -3.42
CA CYS A 387 -21.90 -4.01 -3.84
C CYS A 387 -22.71 -4.90 -2.89
N ASP A 388 -23.41 -5.89 -3.44
CA ASP A 388 -23.91 -7.06 -2.70
C ASP A 388 -23.06 -8.28 -3.02
N VAL A 389 -22.93 -9.21 -2.08
CA VAL A 389 -22.17 -10.46 -2.27
C VAL A 389 -23.03 -11.66 -1.89
N TRP A 390 -23.04 -12.66 -2.77
CA TRP A 390 -23.76 -13.92 -2.60
C TRP A 390 -22.77 -15.08 -2.57
N ALA A 391 -22.98 -16.03 -1.67
CA ALA A 391 -22.17 -17.23 -1.56
C ALA A 391 -22.98 -18.48 -1.91
N PHE A 392 -22.39 -19.31 -2.76
CA PHE A 392 -22.98 -20.57 -3.22
C PHE A 392 -22.05 -21.73 -2.92
N LYS A 393 -22.64 -22.91 -2.71
CA LYS A 393 -21.93 -24.17 -2.60
C LYS A 393 -22.41 -25.13 -3.69
N TYR A 394 -21.47 -25.82 -4.32
CA TYR A 394 -21.79 -26.93 -5.20
C TYR A 394 -21.93 -28.21 -4.39
N SER A 395 -23.10 -28.84 -4.44
CA SER A 395 -23.41 -30.08 -3.72
C SER A 395 -24.48 -30.88 -4.44
N ASN A 396 -24.33 -32.21 -4.47
CA ASN A 396 -25.29 -33.13 -5.10
C ASN A 396 -25.66 -32.74 -6.54
N GLY A 397 -24.66 -32.36 -7.34
CA GLY A 397 -24.84 -32.03 -8.75
C GLY A 397 -25.39 -30.64 -9.03
N ASN A 398 -25.68 -29.82 -8.01
CA ASN A 398 -26.32 -28.51 -8.18
C ASN A 398 -25.68 -27.43 -7.29
N TRP A 399 -25.83 -26.17 -7.71
CA TRP A 399 -25.48 -25.01 -6.89
C TRP A 399 -26.60 -24.66 -5.92
N GLN A 400 -26.23 -24.35 -4.68
CA GLN A 400 -27.14 -23.95 -3.62
C GLN A 400 -26.68 -22.63 -3.02
N LEU A 401 -27.61 -21.69 -2.82
CA LEU A 401 -27.36 -20.47 -2.05
C LEU A 401 -27.14 -20.85 -0.58
N ILE A 402 -26.01 -20.45 0.00
CA ILE A 402 -25.65 -20.76 1.41
C ILE A 402 -25.65 -19.52 2.31
N ASP A 403 -25.34 -18.35 1.75
CA ASP A 403 -25.34 -17.10 2.49
C ASP A 403 -25.30 -15.90 1.53
N TYR A 404 -25.62 -14.72 2.03
CA TYR A 404 -25.53 -13.47 1.26
C TYR A 404 -25.32 -12.29 2.19
N ARG A 405 -24.83 -11.19 1.61
CA ARG A 405 -24.70 -9.90 2.26
C ARG A 405 -25.14 -8.81 1.29
N LEU A 406 -26.24 -8.15 1.64
CA LEU A 406 -26.65 -6.91 0.98
C LEU A 406 -25.84 -5.76 1.57
N HIS A 407 -25.51 -4.75 0.77
CA HIS A 407 -24.62 -3.65 1.18
C HIS A 407 -23.31 -4.18 1.78
N ALA A 408 -22.69 -5.11 1.06
CA ALA A 408 -21.53 -5.85 1.53
C ALA A 408 -20.26 -4.99 1.62
N GLY A 409 -20.24 -3.85 0.94
CA GLY A 409 -19.11 -2.94 0.88
C GLY A 409 -19.11 -2.22 -0.45
N GLY A 410 -17.98 -1.61 -0.77
CA GLY A 410 -17.86 -0.66 -1.85
C GLY A 410 -18.65 0.60 -1.55
N GLY A 411 -19.08 1.26 -2.61
CA GLY A 411 -19.84 2.50 -2.53
C GLY A 411 -18.95 3.73 -2.52
N GLY A 412 -19.49 4.82 -3.05
CA GLY A 412 -18.86 6.13 -3.09
C GLY A 412 -19.90 7.16 -3.51
N MET A 413 -19.56 8.44 -3.43
CA MET A 413 -20.39 9.48 -4.03
C MET A 413 -20.53 9.23 -5.54
N TYR A 414 -21.60 9.79 -6.10
CA TYR A 414 -21.87 9.80 -7.54
C TYR A 414 -22.22 8.44 -8.15
N GLY A 415 -22.87 7.58 -7.36
CA GLY A 415 -23.31 6.26 -7.82
C GLY A 415 -22.17 5.29 -8.11
N ASN A 416 -20.99 5.50 -7.53
CA ASN A 416 -19.92 4.53 -7.60
C ASN A 416 -20.26 3.35 -6.68
N SER A 417 -20.44 2.16 -7.23
CA SER A 417 -20.78 0.97 -6.46
C SER A 417 -19.58 0.34 -5.73
N GLY A 418 -18.35 0.73 -6.09
CA GLY A 418 -17.17 -0.08 -5.85
C GLY A 418 -17.10 -1.27 -6.81
N TYR A 419 -16.06 -2.09 -6.65
CA TYR A 419 -15.82 -3.26 -7.49
C TYR A 419 -15.14 -4.38 -6.69
N PHE A 420 -15.25 -5.62 -7.17
CA PHE A 420 -14.46 -6.71 -6.65
C PHE A 420 -12.99 -6.54 -7.03
N ASP A 421 -12.09 -6.53 -6.04
CA ASP A 421 -10.65 -6.47 -6.26
C ASP A 421 -10.06 -7.89 -6.32
N LYS A 422 -10.17 -8.62 -5.21
CA LYS A 422 -9.49 -9.91 -5.06
C LYS A 422 -10.06 -10.81 -3.96
N LEU A 423 -9.67 -12.09 -4.02
CA LEU A 423 -9.83 -13.04 -2.92
C LEU A 423 -8.53 -13.12 -2.14
N VAL A 424 -8.62 -13.17 -0.81
CA VAL A 424 -7.47 -13.32 0.08
C VAL A 424 -7.67 -14.45 1.07
N ARG A 425 -6.60 -15.13 1.45
CA ARG A 425 -6.63 -16.15 2.51
C ARG A 425 -6.50 -15.46 3.86
N MET A 426 -7.48 -15.69 4.71
CA MET A 426 -7.58 -15.11 6.05
C MET A 426 -7.37 -16.15 7.16
N GLY A 427 -7.24 -17.42 6.80
CA GLY A 427 -6.98 -18.54 7.69
C GLY A 427 -6.80 -19.83 6.91
N ASP A 428 -6.53 -20.93 7.61
CA ASP A 428 -6.43 -22.25 6.96
C ASP A 428 -7.73 -22.59 6.21
N ASN A 429 -8.88 -22.30 6.84
CA ASN A 429 -10.24 -22.55 6.34
C ASN A 429 -11.08 -21.26 6.29
N ALA A 430 -10.44 -20.14 5.93
CA ALA A 430 -11.10 -18.86 5.79
C ALA A 430 -10.54 -18.06 4.61
N ALA A 431 -11.45 -17.47 3.85
CA ALA A 431 -11.14 -16.54 2.77
C ALA A 431 -11.73 -15.16 3.08
N GLY A 432 -11.30 -14.15 2.34
CA GLY A 432 -11.85 -12.80 2.34
C GLY A 432 -12.18 -12.41 0.91
N ILE A 433 -13.39 -11.87 0.69
CA ILE A 433 -13.78 -11.22 -0.56
C ILE A 433 -13.51 -9.73 -0.37
N VAL A 434 -12.57 -9.18 -1.15
CA VAL A 434 -12.21 -7.76 -1.07
C VAL A 434 -13.05 -6.98 -2.08
N ILE A 435 -13.85 -6.04 -1.58
CA ILE A 435 -14.55 -5.04 -2.39
C ILE A 435 -13.86 -3.70 -2.17
N THR A 436 -13.45 -3.05 -3.25
CA THR A 436 -12.81 -1.74 -3.19
C THR A 436 -13.81 -0.65 -3.55
N GLY A 437 -13.89 0.37 -2.70
CA GLY A 437 -14.69 1.57 -2.88
C GLY A 437 -13.82 2.83 -2.86
N GLY A 438 -14.44 3.96 -3.19
CA GLY A 438 -13.72 5.23 -3.18
C GLY A 438 -14.52 6.41 -3.70
N ILE A 439 -14.04 7.60 -3.36
CA ILE A 439 -14.67 8.89 -3.63
C ILE A 439 -13.60 9.86 -4.10
N THR A 440 -13.86 10.50 -5.24
CA THR A 440 -13.10 11.67 -5.69
C THR A 440 -14.05 12.86 -5.75
N HIS A 441 -13.77 13.91 -4.97
CA HIS A 441 -14.62 15.10 -4.90
C HIS A 441 -13.82 16.34 -4.48
N MET A 442 -13.94 17.42 -5.25
CA MET A 442 -13.37 18.75 -4.94
C MET A 442 -11.88 18.70 -4.54
N GLY A 443 -11.08 17.91 -5.27
CA GLY A 443 -9.66 17.74 -5.01
C GLY A 443 -9.31 16.61 -4.04
N SER A 444 -10.27 16.12 -3.25
CA SER A 444 -10.07 14.93 -2.41
C SER A 444 -10.19 13.66 -3.24
N SER A 445 -9.32 12.68 -2.99
CA SER A 445 -9.41 11.32 -3.51
C SER A 445 -9.16 10.32 -2.39
N ILE A 446 -10.22 9.64 -1.97
CA ILE A 446 -10.22 8.71 -0.84
C ILE A 446 -10.64 7.33 -1.35
N SER A 447 -9.97 6.27 -0.92
CA SER A 447 -10.32 4.89 -1.28
C SER A 447 -10.21 3.98 -0.07
N TRP A 448 -10.97 2.88 -0.09
CA TRP A 448 -10.98 1.89 0.99
C TRP A 448 -11.30 0.50 0.46
N ASP A 449 -10.91 -0.48 1.23
CA ASP A 449 -11.24 -1.88 1.01
C ASP A 449 -12.17 -2.38 2.12
N ASP A 450 -13.27 -3.00 1.73
CA ASP A 450 -14.18 -3.74 2.60
C ASP A 450 -13.91 -5.24 2.42
N ILE A 451 -13.23 -5.87 3.39
CA ILE A 451 -12.81 -7.27 3.31
C ILE A 451 -13.88 -8.13 4.00
N ILE A 452 -14.69 -8.84 3.23
CA ILE A 452 -15.79 -9.69 3.73
C ILE A 452 -15.25 -11.09 4.05
N PRO A 453 -15.12 -11.49 5.34
CA PRO A 453 -14.62 -12.81 5.67
C PRO A 453 -15.65 -13.89 5.33
N PHE A 454 -15.19 -15.00 4.75
CA PHE A 454 -15.97 -16.20 4.49
C PHE A 454 -15.35 -17.37 5.25
N SER A 455 -16.10 -17.95 6.19
CA SER A 455 -15.69 -19.14 6.94
C SER A 455 -16.91 -19.87 7.49
N GLY A 456 -16.85 -21.20 7.57
CA GLY A 456 -17.97 -22.02 8.03
C GLY A 456 -19.24 -21.82 7.19
N GLU A 457 -19.07 -21.59 5.88
CA GLU A 457 -20.16 -21.33 4.93
C GLU A 457 -20.96 -20.04 5.22
N LYS A 458 -20.36 -19.10 5.95
CA LYS A 458 -20.95 -17.80 6.29
C LYS A 458 -20.08 -16.63 5.88
N LEU A 459 -20.73 -15.62 5.30
CA LEU A 459 -20.21 -14.28 5.06
C LEU A 459 -20.33 -13.48 6.37
N GLN A 460 -19.22 -12.96 6.84
CA GLN A 460 -19.13 -12.25 8.12
C GLN A 460 -19.14 -10.74 7.92
N THR A 461 -19.09 -9.98 9.01
CA THR A 461 -18.99 -8.52 8.95
C THR A 461 -17.67 -8.11 8.29
N PRO A 462 -17.70 -7.19 7.31
CA PRO A 462 -16.51 -6.65 6.67
C PRO A 462 -15.51 -6.10 7.67
N VAL A 463 -14.25 -6.20 7.28
CA VAL A 463 -13.14 -5.47 7.88
C VAL A 463 -12.82 -4.33 6.94
N ASP A 464 -13.08 -3.10 7.36
CA ASP A 464 -12.89 -1.91 6.54
C ASP A 464 -11.48 -1.35 6.75
N ILE A 465 -10.85 -0.90 5.68
CA ILE A 465 -9.52 -0.26 5.73
C ILE A 465 -9.47 0.85 4.68
N VAL A 466 -9.24 2.10 5.10
CA VAL A 466 -8.97 3.22 4.19
C VAL A 466 -7.57 3.06 3.62
N THR A 467 -7.50 2.88 2.31
CA THR A 467 -6.27 2.55 1.56
C THR A 467 -5.62 3.77 0.93
N ASN A 468 -6.39 4.82 0.65
CA ASN A 468 -5.86 6.06 0.11
C ASN A 468 -6.58 7.27 0.69
N ASP A 469 -5.83 8.32 1.00
CA ASP A 469 -6.33 9.65 1.36
C ASP A 469 -5.41 10.71 0.76
N ALA A 470 -5.84 11.25 -0.38
CA ALA A 470 -5.15 12.32 -1.07
C ALA A 470 -6.03 13.57 -1.20
N TYR A 471 -5.38 14.74 -1.21
CA TYR A 471 -6.02 16.02 -1.48
C TYR A 471 -5.12 16.88 -2.37
N GLU A 472 -5.68 17.36 -3.48
CA GLU A 472 -5.05 18.25 -4.45
C GLU A 472 -5.86 19.55 -4.56
N ASN A 473 -5.18 20.69 -4.52
CA ASN A 473 -5.78 22.00 -4.76
C ASN A 473 -5.26 22.61 -6.08
N HIS A 474 -5.55 23.87 -6.36
CA HIS A 474 -5.09 24.53 -7.59
C HIS A 474 -3.57 24.74 -7.67
N GLU A 475 -2.84 24.51 -6.58
CA GLU A 475 -1.36 24.59 -6.50
C GLU A 475 -0.69 23.22 -6.55
N GLY A 476 -1.47 22.13 -6.58
CA GLY A 476 -1.00 20.75 -6.67
C GLY A 476 -1.34 19.91 -5.43
N LEU A 477 -0.66 18.77 -5.31
CA LEU A 477 -0.90 17.77 -4.27
C LEU A 477 -0.50 18.29 -2.88
N VAL A 478 -1.47 18.44 -1.99
CA VAL A 478 -1.30 18.96 -0.61
C VAL A 478 -1.15 17.82 0.40
N ARG A 479 -1.84 16.70 0.20
CA ARG A 479 -1.76 15.52 1.06
C ARG A 479 -1.81 14.27 0.20
N ALA A 480 -0.99 13.28 0.52
CA ALA A 480 -1.09 11.94 -0.04
C ALA A 480 -0.63 10.90 0.98
N ASN A 481 -1.59 10.22 1.58
CA ASN A 481 -1.38 9.08 2.45
C ASN A 481 -1.89 7.81 1.79
N GLU A 482 -1.15 6.73 1.97
CA GLU A 482 -1.56 5.39 1.61
C GLU A 482 -1.56 4.49 2.83
N THR A 483 -2.45 3.50 2.81
CA THR A 483 -2.39 2.38 3.74
C THR A 483 -2.29 1.10 2.94
N LYS A 484 -1.09 0.50 2.94
CA LYS A 484 -0.91 -0.86 2.42
C LYS A 484 -1.33 -1.86 3.48
N TRP A 485 -1.97 -2.96 3.08
CA TRP A 485 -2.32 -4.03 4.00
C TRP A 485 -2.17 -5.41 3.36
N PHE A 486 -1.97 -6.44 4.18
CA PHE A 486 -1.92 -7.84 3.77
C PHE A 486 -2.16 -8.78 4.95
N PHE A 487 -2.62 -10.00 4.69
CA PHE A 487 -2.69 -11.04 5.72
C PHE A 487 -1.38 -11.80 5.82
N ARG A 488 -1.03 -12.22 7.03
CA ARG A 488 0.13 -13.04 7.30
C ARG A 488 -0.24 -14.27 8.12
N LYS A 489 0.10 -15.44 7.60
CA LYS A 489 -0.09 -16.71 8.31
C LYS A 489 0.65 -16.72 9.65
N LYS A 490 -0.03 -17.18 10.69
CA LYS A 490 0.55 -17.45 12.00
C LYS A 490 1.18 -18.85 12.01
N ALA A 491 2.20 -19.05 12.83
CA ALA A 491 2.80 -20.38 13.00
C ALA A 491 1.80 -21.40 13.58
N ALA A 492 0.84 -20.94 14.38
CA ALA A 492 -0.27 -21.75 14.87
C ALA A 492 -1.45 -21.72 13.89
N ALA A 493 -2.20 -22.83 13.85
CA ALA A 493 -3.42 -22.93 13.04
C ALA A 493 -4.46 -21.88 13.44
N GLY A 494 -5.23 -21.40 12.47
CA GLY A 494 -6.31 -20.45 12.68
C GLY A 494 -6.27 -19.23 11.77
N TRP A 495 -6.82 -18.13 12.26
CA TRP A 495 -6.90 -16.87 11.52
C TRP A 495 -5.53 -16.21 11.41
N TYR A 496 -5.26 -15.65 10.23
CA TYR A 496 -4.05 -14.93 9.92
C TYR A 496 -4.05 -13.56 10.62
N ASP A 497 -2.87 -12.98 10.84
CA ASP A 497 -2.80 -11.61 11.34
C ASP A 497 -2.98 -10.65 10.14
N LEU A 498 -3.77 -9.60 10.31
CA LEU A 498 -3.85 -8.49 9.37
C LEU A 498 -2.68 -7.54 9.68
N VAL A 499 -1.86 -7.27 8.66
CA VAL A 499 -0.75 -6.32 8.75
C VAL A 499 -1.17 -5.06 7.99
N ILE A 500 -1.07 -3.91 8.65
CA ILE A 500 -1.39 -2.59 8.12
C ILE A 500 -0.13 -1.73 8.19
N ILE A 501 0.20 -1.08 7.08
CA ILE A 501 1.40 -0.25 6.91
C ILE A 501 0.96 1.09 6.30
N PRO A 502 0.80 2.15 7.09
CA PRO A 502 0.67 3.49 6.55
C PRO A 502 1.96 3.93 5.86
N VAL A 503 1.79 4.60 4.75
CA VAL A 503 2.84 5.02 3.82
C VAL A 503 2.61 6.49 3.45
N SER A 504 3.67 7.29 3.52
CA SER A 504 3.66 8.65 2.95
C SER A 504 3.99 8.58 1.45
N ARG A 505 3.30 9.36 0.60
CA ARG A 505 3.34 9.25 -0.88
C ARG A 505 3.68 10.54 -1.64
N ILE A 506 4.25 11.58 -1.01
CA ILE A 506 4.46 12.85 -1.73
C ILE A 506 5.65 12.75 -2.72
N TYR A 507 6.82 12.25 -2.29
CA TYR A 507 7.96 11.96 -3.19
C TYR A 507 8.73 10.69 -2.81
N HIS A 508 8.81 10.36 -1.53
CA HIS A 508 9.34 9.08 -1.07
C HIS A 508 8.24 8.18 -0.54
N VAL A 509 8.19 6.94 -1.03
CA VAL A 509 7.37 5.89 -0.43
C VAL A 509 8.00 5.50 0.91
N LEU A 510 7.49 6.07 1.99
CA LEU A 510 7.99 5.81 3.34
C LEU A 510 6.96 5.04 4.18
N PRO A 511 7.21 3.74 4.44
CA PRO A 511 6.50 3.00 5.47
C PRO A 511 6.73 3.60 6.87
N LEU A 512 5.66 4.05 7.51
CA LEU A 512 5.72 4.80 8.77
C LEU A 512 5.69 3.88 9.99
N GLU A 513 4.87 2.85 9.97
CA GLU A 513 4.80 1.89 11.07
C GLU A 513 4.22 0.57 10.58
N ARG A 514 4.42 -0.47 11.38
CA ARG A 514 3.84 -1.78 11.13
C ARG A 514 2.84 -2.09 12.23
N VAL A 515 1.56 -2.04 11.89
CA VAL A 515 0.47 -2.40 12.80
C VAL A 515 0.04 -3.84 12.51
N VAL A 516 0.00 -4.66 13.55
CA VAL A 516 -0.43 -6.07 13.46
C VAL A 516 -1.72 -6.23 14.24
N VAL A 517 -2.80 -6.59 13.54
CA VAL A 517 -4.13 -6.82 14.11
C VAL A 517 -4.40 -8.32 14.07
N THR A 518 -4.46 -8.96 15.24
CA THR A 518 -4.76 -10.39 15.31
C THR A 518 -6.23 -10.67 15.04
N GLY A 519 -6.48 -11.58 14.09
CA GLY A 519 -7.83 -12.07 13.80
C GLY A 519 -8.33 -13.05 14.86
N VAL A 520 -9.58 -12.89 15.28
CA VAL A 520 -10.29 -13.84 16.15
C VAL A 520 -11.66 -14.11 15.57
N ASN A 521 -11.88 -15.32 15.05
CA ASN A 521 -13.14 -15.74 14.43
C ASN A 521 -13.64 -14.75 13.35
N GLY A 522 -12.70 -14.32 12.51
CA GLY A 522 -12.92 -13.39 11.39
C GLY A 522 -13.21 -11.95 11.78
N LYS A 523 -13.07 -11.61 13.07
CA LYS A 523 -13.11 -10.23 13.55
C LYS A 523 -11.69 -9.68 13.68
N TYR A 524 -11.52 -8.45 13.22
CA TYR A 524 -10.27 -7.68 13.32
C TYR A 524 -10.60 -6.32 13.93
N GLN A 525 -9.91 -5.96 15.01
CA GLN A 525 -10.04 -4.64 15.63
C GLN A 525 -9.07 -3.68 14.95
N VAL A 526 -9.46 -3.18 13.78
CA VAL A 526 -8.69 -2.19 13.04
C VAL A 526 -8.69 -0.86 13.81
N PRO A 527 -7.53 -0.24 14.06
CA PRO A 527 -7.48 1.07 14.71
C PRO A 527 -8.27 2.14 13.96
N GLU A 528 -8.98 3.00 14.69
CA GLU A 528 -9.89 4.02 14.15
C GLU A 528 -9.26 4.92 13.07
N LYS A 529 -7.97 5.25 13.20
CA LYS A 529 -7.23 6.05 12.23
C LYS A 529 -7.15 5.44 10.81
N PHE A 530 -7.40 4.14 10.67
CA PHE A 530 -7.46 3.45 9.37
C PHE A 530 -8.90 3.21 8.89
N LEU A 531 -9.89 3.70 9.63
CA LEU A 531 -11.31 3.60 9.30
C LEU A 531 -11.90 4.96 8.87
N ASP A 532 -11.21 6.06 9.16
CA ASP A 532 -11.66 7.42 8.85
C ASP A 532 -11.66 7.68 7.34
N ARG A 533 -12.85 7.64 6.73
CA ARG A 533 -13.06 7.93 5.30
C ARG A 533 -13.03 9.44 5.00
N GLY A 534 -12.73 10.30 5.98
CA GLY A 534 -12.48 11.73 5.78
C GLY A 534 -13.68 12.55 5.30
N ILE A 535 -14.90 12.02 5.44
CA ILE A 535 -16.17 12.61 4.99
C ILE A 535 -17.06 12.94 6.18
#